data_AF-A0AA41UXF9-F1
#
_entry.id   AF-A0AA41UXF9-F1
#
_cell.length_a   1.000
_cell.length_b   1.000
_cell.length_c   1.000
_cell.angle_alpha   90.00
_cell.angle_beta   90.00
_cell.angle_gamma   90.00
#
_symmetry.space_group_name_H-M   'P 1'
#
loop_
_entity.id
_entity.type
_entity.pdbx_description
1 polymer ?
#
loop_
_entity_poly.entity_id
_entity_poly.type
_entity_poly.pdbx_seq_one_letter_code
_entity_poly.pdbx_strand_id
1 'polypeptide(L)' 'MPGFGEKCTPRGQCTFGARLQDEEIKVLANFVRQEAIQGWPKVENSAGD' A
#
# COMPACT_ATOMS: atom_id res chain seq x y z
N MET A 1 6.72 7.39 8.09
CA MET A 1 5.79 6.42 7.47
C MET A 1 6.16 5.04 7.98
N PRO A 2 5.21 4.25 8.51
CA PRO A 2 5.49 2.90 8.98
C PRO A 2 5.77 1.94 7.82
N GLY A 3 6.65 0.95 8.03
CA GLY A 3 6.81 -0.18 7.12
C GLY A 3 5.71 -1.25 7.31
N PHE A 4 5.23 -1.83 6.20
CA PHE A 4 4.12 -2.80 6.22
C PHE A 4 4.55 -4.25 5.96
N GLY A 5 5.76 -4.49 5.44
CA GLY A 5 6.23 -5.84 5.13
C GLY A 5 6.36 -6.75 6.34
N GLU A 6 6.23 -8.06 6.13
CA GLU A 6 6.33 -9.08 7.18
C GLU A 6 7.66 -9.00 7.95
N LYS A 7 8.75 -8.76 7.23
CA LYS A 7 10.11 -8.68 7.78
C LYS A 7 10.51 -7.29 8.28
N CYS A 8 9.59 -6.32 8.29
CA CYS A 8 9.90 -4.98 8.81
C CYS A 8 10.35 -5.05 10.29
N THR A 9 11.45 -4.36 10.58
CA THR A 9 12.12 -4.30 11.89
C THR A 9 12.93 -2.99 12.00
N PRO A 10 13.16 -2.41 13.19
CA PRO A 10 12.58 -2.76 14.49
C PRO A 10 11.09 -2.42 14.58
N ARG A 11 10.37 -3.04 15.53
CA ARG A 11 8.89 -2.94 15.63
C ARG A 11 8.35 -1.51 15.59
N GLY A 12 9.07 -0.54 16.18
CA GLY A 12 8.66 0.87 16.20
C GLY A 12 8.72 1.59 14.84
N GLN A 13 9.37 1.02 13.83
CA GLN A 13 9.39 1.54 12.47
C GLN A 13 8.31 0.91 11.58
N CYS A 14 7.53 -0.02 12.11
CA CYS A 14 6.55 -0.80 11.36
C CYS A 14 5.13 -0.42 11.76
N THR A 15 4.16 -0.82 10.94
CA THR A 15 2.75 -0.66 11.29
C THR A 15 2.41 -1.44 12.55
N PHE A 16 1.50 -0.89 13.37
CA PHE A 16 0.93 -1.58 14.52
C PHE A 16 -0.19 -2.56 14.13
N GLY A 17 -0.79 -2.38 12.95
CA GLY A 17 -1.79 -3.28 12.39
C GLY A 17 -1.18 -4.55 11.78
N ALA A 18 -2.02 -5.29 11.05
CA ALA A 18 -1.57 -6.45 10.28
C ALA A 18 -0.49 -6.06 9.26
N ARG A 19 0.47 -6.95 9.06
CA ARG A 19 1.48 -6.82 8.00
C ARG A 19 0.87 -7.24 6.67
N LEU A 20 1.46 -6.74 5.60
CA LEU A 20 1.12 -7.12 4.23
C LEU A 20 2.14 -8.12 3.72
N GLN A 21 1.66 -9.06 2.89
CA GLN A 21 2.50 -9.96 2.11
C GLN A 21 3.26 -9.19 1.03
N ASP A 22 4.37 -9.74 0.56
CA ASP A 22 5.18 -9.11 -0.47
C ASP A 22 4.39 -8.88 -1.78
N GLU A 23 3.46 -9.77 -2.14
CA GLU A 23 2.62 -9.60 -3.33
C GLU A 23 1.61 -8.46 -3.17
N GLU A 24 1.02 -8.28 -1.99
CA GLU A 24 0.13 -7.14 -1.71
C GLU A 24 0.88 -5.80 -1.80
N ILE A 25 2.10 -5.76 -1.25
CA ILE A 25 2.97 -4.57 -1.33
C ILE A 25 3.36 -4.27 -2.78
N LYS A 26 3.64 -5.30 -3.59
CA LYS A 26 3.98 -5.15 -5.01
C LYS A 26 2.81 -4.61 -5.82
N VAL A 27 1.59 -5.10 -5.58
CA VAL A 27 0.37 -4.56 -6.21
C VAL A 27 0.19 -3.08 -5.83
N LEU A 28 0.33 -2.74 -4.54
CA LEU A 28 0.25 -1.35 -4.06
C LEU A 28 1.31 -0.45 -4.70
N ALA A 29 2.56 -0.91 -4.81
CA ALA A 29 3.64 -0.14 -5.42
C ALA A 29 3.38 0.14 -6.91
N ASN A 30 2.88 -0.87 -7.63
CA ASN A 30 2.48 -0.71 -9.03
C ASN A 30 1.33 0.28 -9.19
N PHE A 31 0.30 0.17 -8.34
CA PHE A 31 -0.82 1.09 -8.32
C PHE A 31 -0.37 2.54 -8.08
N VAL A 32 0.39 2.80 -7.01
CA VAL A 32 0.89 4.15 -6.68
C VAL A 32 1.71 4.74 -7.82
N ARG A 33 2.55 3.92 -8.48
CA ARG A 33 3.32 4.37 -9.64
C ARG A 33 2.41 4.75 -10.81
N GLN A 34 1.40 3.93 -11.13
CA GLN A 34 0.46 4.19 -12.22
C GLN A 34 -0.38 5.44 -11.95
N GLU A 35 -0.87 5.62 -10.73
CA GLU A 35 -1.62 6.81 -10.33
C GLU A 35 -0.77 8.08 -10.35
N ALA A 36 0.49 7.99 -9.89
CA ALA A 36 1.42 9.11 -9.95
C ALA A 36 1.70 9.56 -11.40
N ILE A 37 1.81 8.61 -12.35
CA ILE A 37 1.96 8.91 -13.78
C ILE A 37 0.69 9.59 -14.34
N GLN A 38 -0.49 9.15 -13.90
CA GLN A 38 -1.78 9.69 -14.34
C GLN A 38 -2.17 11.00 -13.63
N GLY A 39 -1.37 11.48 -12.67
CA GLY A 39 -1.64 12.71 -11.93
C GLY A 39 -2.69 12.56 -10.84
N TRP A 40 -2.82 11.36 -10.24
CA TRP A 40 -3.80 11.04 -9.19
C TRP A 40 -5.25 11.39 -9.60
N PRO A 41 -5.78 10.76 -10.66
CA PRO A 41 -7.20 10.89 -10.99
C PRO A 41 -8.07 10.46 -9.82
N LYS A 42 -9.32 10.95 -9.76
CA LYS A 42 -10.26 10.47 -8.73
C LYS A 42 -10.44 8.96 -8.90
N VAL A 43 -10.08 8.22 -7.85
CA VAL A 43 -10.38 6.79 -7.77
C VAL A 43 -11.89 6.65 -7.72
N GLU A 44 -12.49 6.16 -8.80
CA GLU A 44 -13.91 5.81 -8.81
C GLU A 44 -14.10 4.55 -7.97
N ASN A 45 -14.60 4.72 -6.75
CA ASN A 45 -15.07 3.60 -5.96
C ASN A 45 -16.41 3.12 -6.54
N SER A 46 -16.37 2.31 -7.58
CA SER A 46 -17.53 1.53 -8.03
C SER A 46 -17.77 0.33 -7.11
N ALA A 47 -18.01 0.62 -5.84
CA ALA A 47 -18.51 -0.32 -4.84
C ALA A 47 -19.72 0.34 -4.17
N GLY A 48 -20.87 0.19 -4.83
CA GLY A 48 -22.15 0.17 -4.14
C GLY A 48 -22.33 -1.19 -3.47
N ASP A 49 -23.06 -1.16 -2.35
CA ASP A 49 -23.35 -2.20 -1.34
C ASP A 49 -22.30 -2.38 -0.22
#